data_AF-A0A6G1S983-F1
#
_entry.id   AF-A0A6G1S983-F1
#
_cell.length_a   1.000
_cell.length_b   1.000
_cell.length_c   1.000
_cell.angle_alpha   90.00
_cell.angle_beta   90.00
_cell.angle_gamma   90.00
#
_symmetry.space_group_name_H-M   'P 1'
#
loop_
_entity.id
_entity.type
_entity.pdbx_description
1 polymer ?
#
loop_
_entity_poly.entity_id
_entity_poly.type
_entity_poly.pdbx_seq_one_letter_code
_entity_poly.pdbx_strand_id
1 'polypeptide(L)'
;MTNQKAIDTPSHKGKFGWERLGTETTDVPGTAAVPVIVRTNEIRYCPTRIVEQEVIKKYANLPQSVFTCITLKSFYLTAVEARLLNEINLHHCDQRYGAEFFTTADVIISAADINGLTRFLNIATDLFTKNLQALTYFGLVKIVTDELNPNATMLVPYIVKTYNGENVRFIPSRLVENFLTTSSVTIKSVPNDWDIMYLRLLSVYAENNLQQDITKDSRLISLPSLIYKTTQAPIIYQNCDQ
;
A
#
# COMPACT_ATOMS: atom_id res chain seq x y z
N MET A 1 28.08 2.92 -2.53
CA MET A 1 28.69 2.42 -1.27
C MET A 1 27.56 2.19 -0.28
N THR A 2 27.06 0.96 -0.21
CA THR A 2 25.94 0.57 0.63
C THR A 2 26.36 0.62 2.09
N ASN A 3 25.70 1.49 2.84
CA ASN A 3 25.83 1.63 4.28
C ASN A 3 25.31 0.34 4.93
N GLN A 4 26.20 -0.64 5.09
CA GLN A 4 25.99 -1.87 5.84
C GLN A 4 25.86 -1.46 7.31
N LYS A 5 24.69 -0.92 7.67
CA LYS A 5 24.31 -0.64 9.06
C LYS A 5 24.62 -1.90 9.86
N ALA A 6 25.36 -1.72 10.96
CA ALA A 6 25.77 -2.77 11.88
C ALA A 6 24.67 -3.83 12.01
N ILE A 7 24.97 -5.04 11.54
CA ILE A 7 24.05 -6.17 11.61
C ILE A 7 23.66 -6.31 13.08
N ASP A 8 22.36 -6.34 13.35
CA ASP A 8 21.87 -6.20 14.70
C ASP A 8 22.08 -7.46 15.55
N THR A 9 22.38 -7.26 16.83
CA THR A 9 22.71 -8.32 17.80
C THR A 9 21.66 -9.45 17.86
N PRO A 10 20.33 -9.19 17.78
CA PRO A 10 19.33 -10.26 17.76
C PRO A 10 19.36 -11.11 16.48
N SER A 11 19.68 -10.52 15.32
CA SER A 11 19.81 -11.26 14.06
C SER A 11 20.98 -12.24 14.11
N HIS A 12 22.10 -11.85 14.73
CA HIS A 12 23.23 -12.77 14.97
C HIS A 12 22.88 -13.93 15.91
N LYS A 13 21.96 -13.70 16.87
CA LYS A 13 21.54 -14.73 17.82
C LYS A 13 20.49 -15.69 17.26
N GLY A 14 19.97 -15.44 16.06
CA GLY A 14 18.95 -16.29 15.44
C GLY A 14 17.64 -16.33 16.24
N LYS A 15 17.16 -15.17 16.70
CA LYS A 15 15.88 -15.13 17.43
C LYS A 15 14.71 -15.27 16.45
N PHE A 16 13.81 -16.21 16.71
CA PHE A 16 12.58 -16.40 15.94
C PHE A 16 11.34 -16.50 16.84
N GLY A 17 10.18 -16.48 16.21
CA GLY A 17 8.89 -16.74 16.85
C GLY A 17 7.87 -17.26 15.84
N TRP A 18 6.64 -17.41 16.31
CA TRP A 18 5.49 -17.79 15.50
C TRP A 18 4.48 -16.64 15.47
N GLU A 19 3.87 -16.41 14.32
CA GLU A 19 2.88 -15.34 14.13
C GLU A 19 1.74 -15.78 13.21
N ARG A 20 0.53 -15.30 13.48
CA ARG A 20 -0.63 -15.50 12.61
C ARG A 20 -0.76 -14.26 11.74
N LEU A 21 -0.42 -14.40 10.46
CA LEU A 21 -0.45 -13.29 9.51
C LEU A 21 -1.87 -12.99 9.03
N GLY A 22 -2.16 -11.71 8.83
CA GLY A 22 -3.37 -11.28 8.11
C GLY A 22 -4.67 -11.39 8.90
N THR A 23 -4.59 -11.39 10.23
CA THR A 23 -5.76 -11.31 11.10
C THR A 23 -5.59 -10.15 12.08
N GLU A 24 -6.59 -9.27 12.18
CA GLU A 24 -6.60 -8.22 13.22
C GLU A 24 -6.77 -8.82 14.62
N THR A 25 -7.26 -10.06 14.71
CA THR A 25 -7.40 -10.83 15.94
C THR A 25 -6.55 -12.11 15.89
N THR A 26 -5.89 -12.45 16.99
CA THR A 26 -4.97 -13.60 17.09
C THR A 26 -5.65 -14.97 17.03
N ASP A 27 -6.97 -15.02 17.00
CA ASP A 27 -7.75 -16.23 17.30
C ASP A 27 -8.79 -16.55 16.21
N VAL A 28 -8.38 -16.50 14.94
CA VAL A 28 -9.20 -17.05 13.85
C VAL A 28 -8.90 -18.56 13.70
N PRO A 29 -9.87 -19.45 13.95
CA PRO A 29 -9.70 -20.90 13.79
C PRO A 29 -9.23 -21.25 12.38
N GLY A 30 -8.21 -22.10 12.26
CA GLY A 30 -7.71 -22.59 10.97
C GLY A 30 -6.58 -21.77 10.33
N THR A 31 -6.18 -20.63 10.88
CA THR A 31 -4.98 -19.91 10.39
C THR A 31 -3.72 -20.59 10.93
N ALA A 32 -2.83 -21.09 10.08
CA ALA A 32 -1.56 -21.65 10.54
C ALA A 32 -0.65 -20.52 11.04
N ALA A 33 0.03 -20.74 12.16
CA ALA A 33 1.09 -19.84 12.58
C ALA A 33 2.31 -20.06 11.67
N VAL A 34 2.95 -18.97 11.26
CA VAL A 34 4.12 -19.00 10.38
C VAL A 34 5.37 -18.56 11.13
N PRO A 35 6.56 -18.99 10.71
CA PRO A 35 7.79 -18.56 11.35
C PRO A 35 8.11 -17.10 11.01
N VAL A 36 8.53 -16.36 12.04
CA VAL A 36 8.98 -14.97 11.94
C VAL A 36 10.36 -14.81 12.58
N ILE A 37 11.20 -14.00 11.94
CA ILE A 37 12.49 -13.57 12.47
C ILE A 37 12.27 -12.36 13.37
N VAL A 38 12.90 -12.37 14.55
CA VAL A 38 12.83 -11.26 15.50
C VAL A 38 14.14 -10.48 15.46
N ARG A 39 14.05 -9.22 15.01
CA ARG A 39 15.18 -8.28 14.96
C ARG A 39 15.09 -7.28 16.12
N THR A 40 15.94 -6.25 16.09
CA THR A 40 16.00 -5.18 17.09
C THR A 40 14.62 -4.60 17.43
N ASN A 41 14.44 -4.24 18.70
CA ASN A 41 13.19 -3.72 19.26
C ASN A 41 12.02 -4.71 19.19
N GLU A 42 12.29 -6.02 19.18
CA GLU A 42 11.27 -7.08 19.11
C GLU A 42 10.40 -7.02 17.83
N ILE A 43 10.89 -6.33 16.79
CA ILE A 43 10.19 -6.25 15.52
C ILE A 43 10.26 -7.60 14.82
N ARG A 44 9.09 -8.10 14.43
CA ARG A 44 8.90 -9.38 13.76
C ARG A 44 8.86 -9.21 12.26
N TYR A 45 9.55 -10.07 11.56
CA TYR A 45 9.68 -10.07 10.11
C TYR A 45 9.39 -11.44 9.54
N CYS A 46 8.65 -11.49 8.43
CA CYS A 46 8.36 -12.73 7.73
C CYS A 46 8.99 -12.72 6.33
N PRO A 47 9.60 -13.83 5.87
CA PRO A 47 10.06 -13.98 4.50
C PRO A 47 8.94 -13.79 3.48
N THR A 48 9.22 -13.03 2.42
CA THR A 48 8.21 -12.75 1.37
C THR A 48 7.68 -14.02 0.73
N ARG A 49 8.51 -15.06 0.56
CA ARG A 49 8.08 -16.38 0.08
C ARG A 49 6.94 -16.98 0.92
N ILE A 50 7.01 -16.83 2.25
CA ILE A 50 5.95 -17.30 3.17
C ILE A 50 4.71 -16.41 3.01
N VAL A 51 4.90 -15.09 2.94
CA VAL A 51 3.80 -14.14 2.75
C VAL A 51 3.06 -14.37 1.42
N GLU A 52 3.80 -14.68 0.35
CA GLU A 52 3.23 -15.02 -0.95
C GLU A 52 2.30 -16.23 -0.84
N GLN A 53 2.74 -17.27 -0.15
CA GLN A 53 1.98 -18.50 -0.01
C GLN A 53 0.79 -18.38 0.95
N GLU A 54 0.97 -17.70 2.08
CA GLU A 54 -0.01 -17.67 3.17
C GLU A 54 -0.96 -16.47 3.11
N VAL A 55 -0.57 -15.39 2.45
CA VAL A 55 -1.36 -14.16 2.31
C VAL A 55 -1.72 -13.92 0.85
N ILE A 56 -0.75 -13.73 -0.05
CA ILE A 56 -1.02 -13.30 -1.43
C ILE A 56 -1.86 -14.32 -2.22
N LYS A 57 -1.59 -15.62 -2.08
CA LYS A 57 -2.37 -16.67 -2.77
C LYS A 57 -3.87 -16.63 -2.47
N LYS A 58 -4.30 -16.11 -1.32
CA LYS A 58 -5.73 -15.95 -0.98
C LYS A 58 -6.44 -14.95 -1.89
N TYR A 59 -5.67 -14.06 -2.53
CA TYR A 59 -6.16 -13.00 -3.40
C TYR A 59 -5.86 -13.25 -4.88
N ALA A 60 -5.67 -14.51 -5.28
CA ALA A 60 -5.31 -14.89 -6.65
C ALA A 60 -6.31 -14.43 -7.73
N ASN A 61 -7.55 -14.12 -7.34
CA ASN A 61 -8.59 -13.60 -8.24
C ASN A 61 -8.48 -12.09 -8.51
N LEU A 62 -7.61 -11.37 -7.80
CA LEU A 62 -7.41 -9.94 -8.05
C LEU A 62 -6.66 -9.70 -9.37
N PRO A 63 -6.95 -8.60 -10.09
CA PRO A 63 -6.18 -8.20 -11.26
C PRO A 63 -4.69 -8.03 -10.95
N GLN A 64 -3.82 -8.47 -11.85
CA GLN A 64 -2.36 -8.38 -11.64
C GLN A 64 -1.86 -6.94 -11.42
N SER A 65 -2.56 -5.95 -12.00
CA SER A 65 -2.29 -4.52 -11.80
C SER A 65 -2.39 -4.08 -10.33
N VAL A 66 -3.20 -4.76 -9.50
CA VAL A 66 -3.28 -4.48 -8.06
C VAL A 66 -1.95 -4.74 -7.38
N PHE A 67 -1.27 -5.84 -7.70
CA PHE A 67 0.01 -6.20 -7.08
C PHE A 67 1.13 -5.21 -7.47
N THR A 68 1.03 -4.56 -8.63
CA THR A 68 1.97 -3.49 -9.04
C THR A 68 1.86 -2.22 -8.19
N CYS A 69 0.78 -2.07 -7.43
CA CYS A 69 0.59 -0.93 -6.53
C CYS A 69 1.39 -1.09 -5.22
N ILE A 70 1.71 -2.33 -4.83
CA ILE A 70 2.31 -2.66 -3.52
C ILE A 70 3.71 -2.07 -3.42
N THR A 71 3.94 -1.23 -2.41
CA THR A 71 5.24 -0.61 -2.15
C THR A 71 5.59 -0.73 -0.68
N LEU A 72 6.08 -1.91 -0.29
CA LEU A 72 6.47 -2.19 1.10
C LEU A 72 7.97 -2.19 1.28
N LYS A 73 8.40 -1.80 2.48
CA LYS A 73 9.80 -1.84 2.85
C LYS A 73 10.21 -3.27 3.17
N SER A 74 11.20 -3.77 2.44
CA SER A 74 11.79 -5.09 2.65
C SER A 74 13.26 -5.02 3.02
N PHE A 75 13.78 -6.11 3.58
CA PHE A 75 15.17 -6.25 3.99
C PHE A 75 15.69 -7.62 3.58
N TYR A 76 16.94 -7.70 3.15
CA TYR A 76 17.58 -8.99 2.91
C TYR A 76 17.77 -9.77 4.22
N LEU A 77 17.72 -11.10 4.12
CA LEU A 77 18.11 -12.01 5.19
C LEU A 77 19.61 -11.95 5.46
N THR A 78 20.00 -12.12 6.73
CA THR A 78 21.38 -12.45 7.07
C THR A 78 21.65 -13.94 6.87
N ALA A 79 22.92 -14.34 6.77
CA ALA A 79 23.29 -15.74 6.62
C ALA A 79 22.80 -16.61 7.80
N VAL A 80 22.76 -16.04 9.01
CA VAL A 80 22.26 -16.72 10.21
C VAL A 80 20.75 -16.91 10.12
N GLU A 81 20.01 -15.86 9.75
CA GLU A 81 18.55 -15.95 9.60
C GLU A 81 18.14 -16.91 8.49
N ALA A 82 18.84 -16.91 7.36
CA ALA A 82 18.58 -17.85 6.26
C ALA A 82 18.77 -19.31 6.71
N ARG A 83 19.86 -19.62 7.42
CA ARG A 83 20.10 -20.96 7.99
C ARG A 83 19.02 -21.37 8.98
N LEU A 84 18.66 -20.47 9.88
CA LEU A 84 17.60 -20.71 10.86
C LEU A 84 16.25 -21.00 10.18
N LEU A 85 15.87 -20.23 9.15
CA LEU A 85 14.63 -20.47 8.40
C LEU A 85 14.65 -21.82 7.67
N ASN A 86 15.80 -22.25 7.17
CA ASN A 86 15.94 -23.57 6.55
C ASN A 86 15.74 -24.70 7.55
N GLU A 87 16.33 -24.60 8.74
CA GLU A 87 16.12 -25.56 9.83
C GLU A 87 14.64 -25.61 10.24
N ILE A 88 14.00 -24.43 10.41
CA ILE A 88 12.59 -24.35 10.76
C ILE A 88 11.71 -24.96 9.67
N ASN A 89 11.93 -24.60 8.40
CA ASN A 89 11.13 -25.12 7.30
C ASN A 89 11.27 -26.65 7.17
N LEU A 90 12.48 -27.18 7.33
CA LEU A 90 12.77 -28.61 7.23
C LEU A 90 12.19 -29.41 8.40
N HIS A 91 12.34 -28.93 9.63
CA HIS A 91 12.04 -29.70 10.84
C HIS A 91 10.69 -29.39 11.49
N HIS A 92 10.10 -28.22 11.20
CA HIS A 92 8.88 -27.76 11.87
C HIS A 92 7.76 -27.37 10.90
N CYS A 93 8.03 -27.25 9.60
CA CYS A 93 7.01 -26.90 8.61
C CYS A 93 6.88 -27.94 7.49
N ASP A 94 7.49 -29.13 7.64
CA ASP A 94 7.43 -30.21 6.66
C ASP A 94 7.75 -29.77 5.22
N GLN A 95 8.71 -28.84 5.06
CA GLN A 95 9.09 -28.21 3.79
C GLN A 95 7.95 -27.49 3.06
N ARG A 96 6.88 -27.09 3.78
CA ARG A 96 5.73 -26.36 3.23
C ARG A 96 6.12 -25.13 2.42
N TYR A 97 7.19 -24.45 2.79
CA TYR A 97 7.64 -23.22 2.13
C TYR A 97 8.62 -23.45 0.98
N GLY A 98 8.64 -24.68 0.45
CA GLY A 98 9.44 -25.07 -0.71
C GLY A 98 10.68 -25.89 -0.33
N ALA A 99 11.19 -26.64 -1.31
CA ALA A 99 12.41 -27.43 -1.20
C ALA A 99 13.69 -26.61 -1.36
N GLU A 100 13.60 -25.45 -2.04
CA GLU A 100 14.74 -24.54 -2.17
C GLU A 100 15.03 -23.84 -0.84
N PHE A 101 16.29 -23.85 -0.45
CA PHE A 101 16.73 -23.18 0.76
C PHE A 101 16.55 -21.65 0.66
N PHE A 102 16.17 -21.03 1.78
CA PHE A 102 16.32 -19.61 2.01
C PHE A 102 17.81 -19.23 1.95
N THR A 103 18.07 -18.09 1.32
CA THR A 103 19.38 -17.52 1.07
C THR A 103 19.43 -16.06 1.52
N THR A 104 20.60 -15.43 1.47
CA THR A 104 20.73 -13.98 1.73
C THR A 104 20.12 -13.09 0.65
N ALA A 105 19.74 -13.66 -0.50
CA ALA A 105 19.02 -12.93 -1.55
C ALA A 105 17.52 -12.84 -1.26
N ASP A 106 16.98 -13.73 -0.42
CA ASP A 106 15.60 -13.65 0.03
C ASP A 106 15.39 -12.43 0.93
N VAL A 107 14.19 -11.86 0.84
CA VAL A 107 13.81 -10.66 1.59
C VAL A 107 12.70 -10.95 2.59
N ILE A 108 12.70 -10.17 3.66
CA ILE A 108 11.70 -10.19 4.72
C ILE A 108 11.00 -8.84 4.81
N ILE A 109 9.73 -8.86 5.21
CA ILE A 109 8.90 -7.68 5.45
C ILE A 109 8.33 -7.74 6.87
N SER A 110 8.03 -6.59 7.47
CA SER A 110 7.58 -6.55 8.85
C SER A 110 6.18 -7.14 8.99
N ALA A 111 5.89 -7.79 10.13
CA ALA A 111 4.55 -8.32 10.42
C ALA A 111 3.48 -7.22 10.41
N ALA A 112 3.83 -6.02 10.88
CA ALA A 112 2.95 -4.85 10.82
C ALA A 112 2.59 -4.48 9.36
N ASP A 113 3.57 -4.48 8.46
CA ASP A 113 3.33 -4.22 7.03
C ASP A 113 2.51 -5.33 6.38
N ILE A 114 2.68 -6.59 6.78
CA ILE A 114 1.86 -7.71 6.28
C ILE A 114 0.39 -7.54 6.67
N ASN A 115 0.12 -7.09 7.89
CA ASN A 115 -1.25 -6.80 8.34
C ASN A 115 -1.86 -5.64 7.53
N GLY A 116 -1.09 -4.56 7.33
CA GLY A 116 -1.51 -3.46 6.45
C GLY A 116 -1.74 -3.91 5.01
N LEU A 117 -0.90 -4.80 4.48
CA LEU A 117 -1.03 -5.38 3.14
C LEU A 117 -2.31 -6.22 3.02
N THR A 118 -2.64 -6.98 4.05
CA THR A 118 -3.85 -7.80 4.08
C THR A 118 -5.09 -6.91 4.04
N ARG A 119 -5.10 -5.83 4.82
CA ARG A 119 -6.16 -4.80 4.75
C ARG A 119 -6.26 -4.18 3.36
N PHE A 120 -5.12 -3.82 2.75
CA PHE A 120 -5.07 -3.30 1.39
C PHE A 120 -5.68 -4.27 0.35
N LEU A 121 -5.35 -5.56 0.43
CA LEU A 121 -5.87 -6.59 -0.48
C LEU A 121 -7.36 -6.88 -0.25
N ASN A 122 -7.84 -6.82 0.99
CA ASN A 122 -9.28 -6.89 1.29
C ASN A 122 -10.03 -5.72 0.64
N ILE A 123 -9.52 -4.50 0.79
CA ILE A 123 -10.07 -3.30 0.15
C ILE A 123 -10.10 -3.47 -1.37
N ALA A 124 -9.00 -3.94 -1.98
CA ALA A 124 -8.97 -4.19 -3.41
C ALA A 124 -10.01 -5.24 -3.81
N THR A 125 -10.18 -6.30 -3.03
CA THR A 125 -11.20 -7.32 -3.29
C THR A 125 -12.60 -6.73 -3.27
N ASP A 126 -12.93 -5.97 -2.24
CA ASP A 126 -14.24 -5.31 -2.14
C ASP A 126 -14.46 -4.34 -3.31
N LEU A 127 -13.44 -3.56 -3.67
CA LEU A 127 -13.48 -2.62 -4.80
C LEU A 127 -13.82 -3.31 -6.14
N PHE A 128 -13.18 -4.45 -6.42
CA PHE A 128 -13.37 -5.19 -7.68
C PHE A 128 -14.55 -6.18 -7.67
N THR A 129 -15.18 -6.45 -6.52
CA THR A 129 -16.27 -7.45 -6.43
C THR A 129 -17.61 -6.88 -5.99
N LYS A 130 -17.61 -5.85 -5.13
CA LYS A 130 -18.82 -5.28 -4.51
C LYS A 130 -19.14 -3.87 -4.98
N ASN A 131 -18.35 -3.33 -5.92
CA ASN A 131 -18.27 -1.91 -6.27
C ASN A 131 -17.88 -1.02 -5.08
N LEU A 132 -17.47 0.22 -5.37
CA LEU A 132 -17.02 1.18 -4.37
C LEU A 132 -18.13 1.44 -3.33
N GLN A 133 -18.04 0.81 -2.16
CA GLN A 133 -18.77 1.30 -0.99
C GLN A 133 -18.04 2.54 -0.47
N ALA A 134 -18.79 3.48 0.11
CA ALA A 134 -18.24 4.76 0.58
C ALA A 134 -17.05 4.53 1.53
N LEU A 135 -15.85 4.78 1.01
CA LEU A 135 -14.61 4.67 1.75
C LEU A 135 -14.36 5.98 2.49
N THR A 136 -14.28 5.93 3.82
CA THR A 136 -14.16 7.14 4.66
C THR A 136 -12.84 7.89 4.45
N TYR A 137 -11.79 7.20 4.02
CA TYR A 137 -10.40 7.71 4.04
C TYR A 137 -9.76 7.90 2.66
N PHE A 138 -10.37 7.42 1.59
CA PHE A 138 -9.91 7.58 0.20
C PHE A 138 -11.06 7.26 -0.74
N GLY A 139 -11.01 7.69 -2.00
CA GLY A 139 -12.08 7.42 -2.95
C GLY A 139 -11.85 8.03 -4.31
N LEU A 140 -12.88 8.01 -5.16
CA LEU A 140 -12.86 8.64 -6.47
C LEU A 140 -13.76 9.87 -6.48
N VAL A 141 -13.28 10.91 -7.16
CA VAL A 141 -14.08 12.10 -7.47
C VAL A 141 -14.08 12.32 -8.97
N LYS A 142 -15.26 12.59 -9.52
CA LYS A 142 -15.41 13.00 -10.92
C LYS A 142 -15.24 14.50 -10.99
N ILE A 143 -14.20 14.98 -11.68
CA ILE A 143 -13.96 16.41 -11.90
C ILE A 143 -14.27 16.78 -13.34
N VAL A 144 -14.79 18.00 -13.56
CA VAL A 144 -14.90 18.60 -14.89
C VAL A 144 -13.57 19.28 -15.21
N THR A 145 -12.89 18.84 -16.27
CA THR A 145 -11.55 19.31 -16.64
C THR A 145 -11.56 20.54 -17.55
N ASP A 146 -12.69 20.80 -18.21
CA ASP A 146 -12.89 21.97 -19.08
C ASP A 146 -14.21 22.65 -18.72
N GLU A 147 -14.14 23.90 -18.28
CA GLU A 147 -15.32 24.69 -17.88
C GLU A 147 -16.30 24.90 -19.04
N LEU A 148 -15.81 24.96 -20.29
CA LEU A 148 -16.65 25.16 -21.47
C LEU A 148 -17.26 23.85 -21.98
N ASN A 149 -16.78 22.71 -21.50
CA ASN A 149 -17.25 21.39 -21.89
C ASN A 149 -17.54 20.52 -20.64
N PRO A 150 -18.78 20.59 -20.09
CA PRO A 150 -19.18 19.82 -18.92
C PRO A 150 -19.04 18.29 -19.06
N ASN A 151 -18.92 17.79 -20.30
CA ASN A 151 -18.72 16.36 -20.57
C ASN A 151 -17.24 15.96 -20.51
N ALA A 152 -16.30 16.91 -20.60
CA ALA A 152 -14.88 16.68 -20.40
C ALA A 152 -14.65 16.46 -18.90
N THR A 153 -14.72 15.19 -18.49
CA THR A 153 -14.62 14.80 -17.09
C THR A 153 -13.55 13.73 -16.89
N MET A 154 -12.99 13.70 -15.68
CA MET A 154 -11.96 12.75 -15.29
C MET A 154 -12.26 12.19 -13.90
N LEU A 155 -12.05 10.89 -13.70
CA LEU A 155 -12.06 10.27 -12.39
C LEU A 155 -10.67 10.42 -11.75
N VAL A 156 -10.65 11.05 -10.58
CA VAL A 156 -9.42 11.35 -9.84
C VAL A 156 -9.44 10.68 -8.48
N PRO A 157 -8.38 9.93 -8.11
CA PRO A 157 -8.24 9.36 -6.79
C PRO A 157 -7.94 10.45 -5.76
N TYR A 158 -8.55 10.35 -4.59
CA TYR A 158 -8.24 11.18 -3.44
C TYR A 158 -7.98 10.33 -2.19
N ILE A 159 -7.28 10.94 -1.23
CA ILE A 159 -7.20 10.49 0.16
C ILE A 159 -7.77 11.56 1.08
N VAL A 160 -8.21 11.18 2.27
CA VAL A 160 -8.65 12.09 3.33
C VAL A 160 -7.58 12.15 4.40
N LYS A 161 -7.16 13.35 4.77
CA LYS A 161 -6.25 13.58 5.90
C LYS A 161 -6.85 14.61 6.84
N THR A 162 -6.65 14.43 8.14
CA THR A 162 -7.04 15.41 9.14
C THR A 162 -6.01 16.53 9.20
N TYR A 163 -6.45 17.77 8.99
CA TYR A 163 -5.64 18.98 9.06
C TYR A 163 -6.37 20.00 9.93
N ASN A 164 -5.72 20.49 10.99
CA ASN A 164 -6.31 21.41 11.97
C ASN A 164 -7.67 20.94 12.54
N GLY A 165 -7.86 19.63 12.71
CA GLY A 165 -9.11 19.05 13.22
C GLY A 165 -10.19 18.80 12.16
N GLU A 166 -9.95 19.18 10.89
CA GLU A 166 -10.88 18.99 9.79
C GLU A 166 -10.41 17.93 8.81
N ASN A 167 -11.34 17.16 8.23
CA ASN A 167 -11.03 16.19 7.20
C ASN A 167 -10.94 16.85 5.83
N VAL A 168 -9.74 16.86 5.26
CA VAL A 168 -9.45 17.48 3.97
C VAL A 168 -9.17 16.39 2.94
N ARG A 169 -9.82 16.49 1.79
CA ARG A 169 -9.56 15.61 0.63
C ARG A 169 -8.37 16.13 -0.16
N PHE A 170 -7.46 15.23 -0.46
CA PHE A 170 -6.22 15.51 -1.15
C PHE A 170 -6.10 14.65 -2.41
N ILE A 171 -5.74 15.27 -3.53
CA ILE A 171 -5.47 14.58 -4.79
C ILE A 171 -3.99 14.73 -5.20
N PRO A 172 -3.42 13.81 -5.98
CA PRO A 172 -2.08 13.99 -6.54
C PRO A 172 -2.10 15.07 -7.63
N SER A 173 -1.31 16.13 -7.42
CA SER A 173 -1.24 17.30 -8.31
C SER A 173 -0.97 16.95 -9.77
N ARG A 174 -0.05 16.02 -10.04
CA ARG A 174 0.34 15.60 -11.39
C ARG A 174 -0.85 15.09 -12.23
N LEU A 175 -1.87 14.51 -11.60
CA LEU A 175 -3.03 13.98 -12.32
C LEU A 175 -3.88 15.09 -12.96
N VAL A 176 -3.83 16.30 -12.39
CA VAL A 176 -4.70 17.41 -12.78
C VAL A 176 -3.94 18.61 -13.32
N GLU A 177 -2.62 18.64 -13.21
CA GLU A 177 -1.80 19.82 -13.52
C GLU A 177 -1.89 20.28 -14.98
N ASN A 178 -2.29 19.39 -15.90
CA ASN A 178 -2.53 19.75 -17.29
C ASN A 178 -3.81 20.58 -17.47
N PHE A 179 -4.83 20.31 -16.66
CA PHE A 179 -6.18 20.89 -16.79
C PHE A 179 -6.44 22.03 -15.81
N LEU A 180 -5.96 21.87 -14.58
CA LEU A 180 -6.31 22.70 -13.43
C LEU A 180 -5.07 23.35 -12.81
N THR A 181 -5.30 24.37 -11.99
CA THR A 181 -4.29 24.96 -11.11
C THR A 181 -4.85 25.09 -9.70
N THR A 182 -4.05 25.61 -8.78
CA THR A 182 -4.42 25.81 -7.39
C THR A 182 -4.53 27.29 -7.06
N SER A 183 -5.46 27.66 -6.17
CA SER A 183 -5.52 29.02 -5.63
C SER A 183 -4.26 29.36 -4.80
N SER A 184 -4.04 30.65 -4.52
CA SER A 184 -2.90 31.11 -3.72
C SER A 184 -2.87 30.54 -2.30
N VAL A 185 -4.02 30.12 -1.77
CA VAL A 185 -4.17 29.51 -0.45
C VAL A 185 -4.45 28.02 -0.62
N THR A 186 -3.38 27.24 -0.80
CA THR A 186 -3.47 25.79 -1.00
C THR A 186 -2.78 25.02 0.11
N ILE A 187 -3.53 24.13 0.76
CA ILE A 187 -2.97 23.15 1.69
C ILE A 187 -2.27 22.07 0.86
N LYS A 188 -1.00 21.84 1.14
CA LYS A 188 -0.17 20.82 0.48
C LYS A 188 0.19 19.73 1.48
N SER A 189 0.29 18.50 1.00
CA SER A 189 0.72 17.35 1.79
C SER A 189 1.64 16.45 0.97
N VAL A 190 2.43 15.63 1.66
CA VAL A 190 3.26 14.57 1.06
C VAL A 190 2.59 13.23 1.36
N PRO A 191 2.44 12.32 0.38
CA PRO A 191 1.86 11.02 0.62
C PRO A 191 2.85 10.12 1.39
N ASN A 192 2.34 9.35 2.35
CA ASN A 192 3.09 8.22 2.92
C ASN A 192 2.97 6.99 2.00
N ASP A 193 3.68 5.89 2.33
CA ASP A 193 3.71 4.69 1.49
C ASP A 193 2.30 4.06 1.31
N TRP A 194 1.45 4.09 2.34
CA TRP A 194 0.06 3.61 2.25
C TRP A 194 -0.81 4.52 1.38
N ASP A 195 -0.68 5.84 1.52
CA ASP A 195 -1.38 6.80 0.68
C ASP A 195 -1.11 6.52 -0.81
N ILE A 196 0.16 6.28 -1.15
CA ILE A 196 0.59 5.95 -2.53
C ILE A 196 -0.08 4.66 -3.00
N MET A 197 -0.04 3.60 -2.18
CA MET A 197 -0.66 2.32 -2.52
C MET A 197 -2.16 2.47 -2.81
N TYR A 198 -2.91 3.19 -1.96
CA TYR A 198 -4.34 3.42 -2.16
C TYR A 198 -4.64 4.30 -3.38
N LEU A 199 -3.91 5.38 -3.58
CA LEU A 199 -4.08 6.25 -4.75
C LEU A 199 -3.79 5.51 -6.06
N ARG A 200 -2.76 4.65 -6.09
CA ARG A 200 -2.45 3.78 -7.23
C ARG A 200 -3.54 2.75 -7.48
N LEU A 201 -4.04 2.09 -6.43
CA LEU A 201 -5.13 1.13 -6.52
C LEU A 201 -6.38 1.78 -7.14
N LEU A 202 -6.76 2.95 -6.67
CA LEU A 202 -7.90 3.69 -7.21
C LEU A 202 -7.68 4.15 -8.66
N SER A 203 -6.44 4.48 -9.03
CA SER A 203 -6.08 4.82 -10.42
C SER A 203 -6.23 3.61 -11.35
N VAL A 204 -5.79 2.44 -10.90
CA VAL A 204 -5.99 1.16 -11.60
C VAL A 204 -7.48 0.87 -11.75
N TYR A 205 -8.27 1.03 -10.69
CA TYR A 205 -9.71 0.80 -10.73
C TYR A 205 -10.45 1.79 -11.63
N ALA A 206 -10.03 3.05 -11.66
CA ALA A 206 -10.60 4.08 -12.52
C ALA A 206 -10.15 3.97 -13.99
N GLU A 207 -9.32 2.97 -14.33
CA GLU A 207 -8.75 2.74 -15.66
C GLU A 207 -8.07 3.97 -16.28
N ASN A 208 -7.59 4.90 -15.44
CA ASN A 208 -6.99 6.13 -15.92
C ASN A 208 -5.51 5.94 -16.33
N ASN A 209 -4.91 4.79 -16.03
CA ASN A 209 -3.51 4.43 -16.31
C ASN A 209 -2.47 5.37 -15.67
N LEU A 210 -2.88 6.22 -14.72
CA LEU A 210 -1.99 7.20 -14.08
C LEU A 210 -1.35 6.66 -12.80
N GLN A 211 -1.46 5.35 -12.50
CA GLN A 211 -0.86 4.79 -11.30
C GLN A 211 0.68 4.97 -11.25
N GLN A 212 1.34 5.01 -12.41
CA GLN A 212 2.79 5.19 -12.49
C GLN A 212 3.24 6.61 -12.11
N ASP A 213 2.34 7.58 -12.22
CA ASP A 213 2.60 8.99 -11.93
C ASP A 213 2.53 9.35 -10.44
N ILE A 214 2.02 8.42 -9.63
CA ILE A 214 1.91 8.59 -8.18
C ILE A 214 3.14 7.94 -7.54
N THR A 215 4.00 8.75 -6.93
CA THR A 215 5.28 8.36 -6.34
C THR A 215 5.48 9.04 -4.98
N LYS A 216 6.58 8.72 -4.28
CA LYS A 216 6.94 9.36 -3.00
C LYS A 216 7.21 10.86 -3.13
N ASP A 217 7.60 11.30 -4.33
CA ASP A 217 7.87 12.71 -4.65
C ASP A 217 6.61 13.46 -5.10
N SER A 218 5.48 12.76 -5.24
CA SER A 218 4.21 13.39 -5.61
C SER A 218 3.76 14.38 -4.55
N ARG A 219 3.26 15.53 -4.99
CA ARG A 219 2.63 16.52 -4.11
C ARG A 219 1.14 16.31 -4.10
N LEU A 220 0.57 16.25 -2.90
CA LEU A 220 -0.86 16.25 -2.71
C LEU A 220 -1.35 17.68 -2.51
N ILE A 221 -2.47 18.00 -3.16
CA ILE A 221 -3.14 19.30 -3.09
C ILE A 221 -4.58 19.11 -2.65
N SER A 222 -5.09 20.04 -1.85
CA SER A 222 -6.46 19.95 -1.35
C SER A 222 -7.47 20.13 -2.50
N LEU A 223 -8.45 19.24 -2.59
CA LEU A 223 -9.49 19.29 -3.62
C LEU A 223 -10.22 20.66 -3.68
N PRO A 224 -10.59 21.29 -2.54
CA PRO A 224 -11.24 22.60 -2.55
C PRO A 224 -10.38 23.76 -3.07
N SER A 225 -9.05 23.57 -3.18
CA SER A 225 -8.14 24.61 -3.68
C SER A 225 -8.02 24.64 -5.21
N LEU A 226 -8.61 23.67 -5.90
CA LEU A 226 -8.53 23.55 -7.35
C LEU A 226 -9.40 24.57 -8.05
N ILE A 227 -8.83 25.20 -9.07
CA ILE A 227 -9.48 26.19 -9.91
C ILE A 227 -9.14 25.96 -11.39
N TYR A 228 -10.01 26.40 -12.29
CA TYR A 228 -9.73 26.39 -13.72
C TYR A 228 -8.61 27.37 -14.07
N LYS A 229 -7.66 26.94 -14.91
CA LYS A 229 -6.51 27.79 -15.32
C LYS A 229 -6.95 29.09 -15.98
N THR A 230 -7.97 29.02 -16.84
CA THR A 230 -8.42 30.14 -17.67
C THR A 230 -9.17 31.20 -16.87
N THR A 231 -10.13 30.80 -16.04
CA THR A 231 -11.05 31.70 -15.35
C THR A 231 -10.70 31.93 -13.89
N GLN A 232 -9.83 31.10 -13.31
CA GLN A 232 -9.55 31.05 -11.87
C GLN A 232 -10.79 30.74 -11.00
N ALA A 233 -11.89 30.28 -11.62
CA ALA A 233 -13.10 29.88 -10.91
C ALA A 233 -12.91 28.50 -10.23
N PRO A 234 -13.60 28.23 -9.10
CA PRO A 234 -13.62 26.92 -8.47
C PRO A 234 -14.07 25.82 -9.44
N ILE A 235 -13.45 24.65 -9.34
CA ILE A 235 -13.82 23.52 -10.20
C ILE A 235 -15.18 22.93 -9.83
N ILE A 236 -15.85 22.36 -10.84
CA ILE A 236 -17.04 21.54 -10.65
C ILE A 236 -16.61 20.09 -10.46
N TYR A 237 -17.11 19.43 -9.41
CA TYR A 237 -16.85 18.02 -9.15
C TYR A 237 -18.03 17.32 -8.48
N GLN A 238 -18.14 16.00 -8.69
CA GLN A 238 -19.16 15.12 -8.13
C GLN A 238 -18.50 13.92 -7.43
N ASN A 239 -19.01 13.55 -6.26
CA ASN A 239 -18.56 12.34 -5.56
C ASN A 239 -19.04 11.09 -6.29
N CYS A 240 -18.18 10.08 -6.41
CA CYS A 240 -18.54 8.79 -7.01
C CYS A 240 -19.17 7.82 -6.00
N ASP A 241 -19.28 8.23 -4.72
CA ASP A 241 -19.80 7.42 -3.61
C ASP A 241 -21.31 7.57 -3.38
N GLN A 242 -22.04 8.22 -4.31
CA GLN A 242 -23.48 8.53 -4.22
C GLN A 242 -24.24 8.18 -5.50
#